data_AF-A0A7S0ZDI9-F1
#
_entry.id   AF-A0A7S0ZDI9-F1
#
_cell.length_a   1.000
_cell.length_b   1.000
_cell.length_c   1.000
_cell.angle_alpha   90.00
_cell.angle_beta   90.00
_cell.angle_gamma   90.00
#
_symmetry.space_group_name_H-M   'P 1'
#
loop_
_entity.id
_entity.type
_entity.pdbx_description
1 polymer ?
#
loop_
_entity_poly.entity_id
_entity_poly.type
_entity_poly.pdbx_seq_one_letter_code
_entity_poly.pdbx_strand_id
1 'polypeptide(L)'
;MSSDLKLLEIPGSIVLSTASTWDVISRRWKHRKSVRSISLFIAEDVHLCGVSRKDYSSDFITQSGSVLEVIVSRMVYMSSQLEESSLRIVGISDVIANPHDFIDWLHVPYSNAFCFRTSDRPIPLQIHIQTVQNTGIPLAQTYARPVLNAIKKHSTKPSTLIVVSSRNIAKALAFELIALSNNASNPFLLCSDDEIDRSLSSIRSKSLSVCLKRGVGFIHGSMDSNDIFNVENLFESGSIQVLISVMNYIPKSKRLAAQL
;
A
#
# COMPACT_ATOMS: atom_id res chain seq x y z
N MET A 1 22.40 -1.05 16.40
CA MET A 1 23.37 -2.08 15.94
C MET A 1 23.61 -3.19 16.95
N SER A 2 24.14 -2.92 18.17
CA SER A 2 24.35 -4.00 19.17
C SER A 2 23.02 -4.58 19.69
N SER A 3 21.99 -3.75 19.84
CA SER A 3 20.62 -4.16 20.18
C SER A 3 19.99 -5.10 19.15
N ASP A 4 20.15 -4.79 17.87
CA ASP A 4 19.44 -5.49 16.78
C ASP A 4 20.01 -6.89 16.55
N LEU A 5 21.31 -7.07 16.80
CA LEU A 5 21.95 -8.39 16.76
C LEU A 5 21.45 -9.30 17.90
N LYS A 6 21.16 -8.74 19.08
CA LYS A 6 20.59 -9.52 20.19
C LYS A 6 19.21 -10.06 19.85
N LEU A 7 18.43 -9.36 19.02
CA LEU A 7 17.12 -9.85 18.57
C LEU A 7 17.25 -11.13 17.73
N LEU A 8 18.33 -11.28 16.95
CA LEU A 8 18.59 -12.48 16.15
C LEU A 8 19.10 -13.67 16.95
N GLU A 9 19.54 -13.45 18.19
CA GLU A 9 20.03 -14.51 19.07
C GLU A 9 18.90 -15.21 19.83
N ILE A 10 17.70 -14.64 19.83
CA ILE A 10 16.51 -15.21 20.50
C ILE A 10 16.01 -16.39 19.67
N PRO A 11 16.11 -17.64 20.17
CA PRO A 11 15.66 -18.82 19.43
C PRO A 11 14.15 -18.79 19.17
N GLY A 12 13.73 -19.23 17.97
CA GLY A 12 12.31 -19.31 17.61
C GLY A 12 11.62 -17.96 17.40
N SER A 13 12.37 -16.86 17.34
CA SER A 13 11.82 -15.53 17.08
C SER A 13 11.59 -15.28 15.58
N ILE A 14 10.61 -14.42 15.26
CA ILE A 14 10.40 -13.86 13.93
C ILE A 14 10.87 -12.41 13.97
N VAL A 15 11.84 -12.06 13.13
CA VAL A 15 12.39 -10.71 13.04
C VAL A 15 11.88 -10.02 11.78
N LEU A 16 11.11 -8.95 11.95
CA LEU A 16 10.69 -8.08 10.86
C LEU A 16 11.76 -7.00 10.66
N SER A 17 12.20 -6.80 9.42
CA SER A 17 13.23 -5.82 9.09
C SER A 17 12.95 -5.15 7.77
N THR A 18 13.34 -3.88 7.64
CA THR A 18 13.43 -3.23 6.33
C THR A 18 14.68 -3.71 5.60
N ALA A 19 14.68 -3.63 4.27
CA ALA A 19 15.85 -4.00 3.47
C ALA A 19 17.13 -3.25 3.92
N SER A 20 16.98 -1.95 4.23
CA SER A 20 18.07 -1.11 4.74
C SER A 20 18.63 -1.54 6.10
N THR A 21 17.75 -1.88 7.04
CA THR A 21 18.16 -2.36 8.36
C THR A 21 18.85 -3.71 8.23
N TRP A 22 18.30 -4.61 7.41
CA TRP A 22 18.88 -5.92 7.16
C TRP A 22 20.23 -5.85 6.46
N ASP A 23 20.41 -4.92 5.51
CA ASP A 23 21.68 -4.73 4.82
C ASP A 23 22.82 -4.45 5.80
N VAL A 24 22.60 -3.52 6.72
CA VAL A 24 23.55 -3.15 7.78
C VAL A 24 23.93 -4.35 8.66
N ILE A 25 22.95 -5.20 9.00
CA ILE A 25 23.12 -6.38 9.85
C ILE A 25 23.81 -7.53 9.10
N SER A 26 23.56 -7.70 7.82
CA SER A 26 24.07 -8.86 7.06
C SER A 26 25.43 -8.62 6.39
N ARG A 27 25.90 -7.38 6.22
CA ARG A 27 27.22 -7.07 5.61
C ARG A 27 28.41 -7.86 6.16
N ARG A 28 28.44 -8.15 7.47
CA ARG A 28 29.52 -8.91 8.15
C ARG A 28 29.11 -10.32 8.57
N TRP A 29 28.24 -10.97 7.80
CA TRP A 29 27.67 -12.29 8.12
C TRP A 29 28.74 -13.36 8.44
N LYS A 30 29.92 -13.33 7.80
CA LYS A 30 31.03 -14.27 8.08
C LYS A 30 31.48 -14.25 9.55
N HIS A 31 31.42 -13.09 10.22
CA HIS A 31 31.79 -12.93 11.63
C HIS A 31 30.59 -12.99 12.58
N ARG A 32 29.36 -12.99 12.06
CA ARG A 32 28.11 -12.92 12.85
C ARG A 32 27.42 -14.27 12.84
N LYS A 33 27.61 -15.06 13.91
CA LYS A 33 26.93 -16.36 14.08
C LYS A 33 25.41 -16.22 14.03
N SER A 34 24.86 -15.17 14.64
CA SER A 34 23.42 -14.87 14.68
C SER A 34 22.80 -14.65 13.30
N VAL A 35 23.57 -14.20 12.30
CA VAL A 35 23.10 -14.09 10.91
C VAL A 35 23.16 -15.45 10.20
N ARG A 36 24.20 -16.24 10.50
CA ARG A 36 24.37 -17.59 9.92
C ARG A 36 23.42 -18.63 10.50
N SER A 37 22.89 -18.40 11.71
CA SER A 37 21.94 -19.29 12.38
C SER A 37 20.50 -19.16 11.87
N ILE A 38 20.25 -18.27 10.91
CA ILE A 38 18.92 -18.09 10.32
C ILE A 38 18.58 -19.31 9.46
N SER A 39 17.44 -19.93 9.76
CA SER A 39 16.94 -21.10 9.02
C SER A 39 15.91 -20.73 7.94
N LEU A 40 15.28 -19.57 8.02
CA LEU A 40 14.27 -19.09 7.07
C LEU A 40 14.45 -17.60 6.79
N PHE A 41 14.52 -17.24 5.52
CA PHE A 41 14.54 -15.87 5.05
C PHE A 41 13.40 -15.64 4.06
N ILE A 42 12.45 -14.79 4.43
CA ILE A 42 11.33 -14.39 3.57
C ILE A 42 11.64 -13.01 3.01
N ALA A 43 11.73 -12.91 1.70
CA ALA A 43 11.83 -11.66 0.98
C ALA A 43 10.46 -11.33 0.38
N GLU A 44 9.78 -10.34 0.98
CA GLU A 44 8.52 -9.81 0.46
C GLU A 44 8.79 -8.77 -0.64
N ASP A 45 7.86 -8.65 -1.58
CA ASP A 45 7.91 -7.72 -2.71
C ASP A 45 9.18 -7.78 -3.57
N VAL A 46 9.70 -8.98 -3.87
CA VAL A 46 10.96 -9.13 -4.65
C VAL A 46 10.87 -8.55 -6.07
N HIS A 47 9.67 -8.37 -6.61
CA HIS A 47 9.46 -7.66 -7.88
C HIS A 47 9.89 -6.18 -7.83
N LEU A 48 10.10 -5.61 -6.64
CA LEU A 48 10.64 -4.26 -6.45
C LEU A 48 12.16 -4.19 -6.59
N CYS A 49 12.85 -5.33 -6.73
CA CYS A 49 14.27 -5.36 -7.10
C CYS A 49 14.47 -4.65 -8.45
N GLY A 50 15.54 -3.87 -8.57
CA GLY A 50 15.85 -3.14 -9.81
C GLY A 50 14.93 -1.95 -10.12
N VAL A 51 13.90 -1.67 -9.32
CA VAL A 51 13.06 -0.47 -9.48
C VAL A 51 13.93 0.78 -9.28
N SER A 52 14.01 1.62 -10.32
CA SER A 52 14.81 2.84 -10.32
C SER A 52 13.99 4.08 -9.97
N ARG A 53 14.67 5.19 -9.62
CA ARG A 53 14.07 6.48 -9.19
C ARG A 53 13.07 7.07 -10.19
N LYS A 54 13.07 6.59 -11.42
CA LYS A 54 12.22 7.09 -12.50
C LYS A 54 10.89 6.34 -12.59
N ASP A 55 10.80 5.13 -12.04
CA ASP A 55 9.68 4.23 -12.27
C ASP A 55 8.57 4.40 -11.21
N TYR A 56 8.92 4.93 -10.03
CA TYR A 56 7.98 5.25 -8.96
C TYR A 56 8.16 6.68 -8.44
N SER A 57 7.05 7.40 -8.29
CA SER A 57 7.02 8.77 -7.73
C SER A 57 7.19 8.82 -6.21
N SER A 58 7.47 7.69 -5.55
CA SER A 58 7.68 7.60 -4.10
C SER A 58 9.15 7.31 -3.80
N ASP A 59 9.84 8.28 -3.21
CA ASP A 59 11.25 8.17 -2.79
C ASP A 59 11.50 6.96 -1.87
N PHE A 60 10.48 6.54 -1.12
CA PHE A 60 10.55 5.43 -0.17
C PHE A 60 10.66 4.06 -0.85
N ILE A 61 9.92 3.85 -1.95
CA ILE A 61 9.93 2.59 -2.69
C ILE A 61 11.26 2.43 -3.42
N THR A 62 11.76 3.51 -4.02
CA THR A 62 12.96 3.44 -4.85
C THR A 62 14.24 3.15 -4.06
N GLN A 63 14.48 3.84 -2.93
CA GLN A 63 15.71 3.58 -2.15
C GLN A 63 15.77 2.15 -1.61
N SER A 64 14.62 1.46 -1.57
CA SER A 64 14.51 0.11 -1.05
C SER A 64 14.82 -0.96 -2.10
N GLY A 65 14.62 -0.72 -3.39
CA GLY A 65 14.72 -1.74 -4.45
C GLY A 65 16.12 -2.31 -4.68
N SER A 66 17.13 -1.45 -4.88
CA SER A 66 18.52 -1.90 -5.06
C SER A 66 19.11 -2.51 -3.78
N VAL A 67 18.69 -2.00 -2.61
CA VAL A 67 19.09 -2.57 -1.33
C VAL A 67 18.46 -3.95 -1.15
N LEU A 68 17.21 -4.14 -1.54
CA LEU A 68 16.52 -5.44 -1.54
C LEU A 68 17.28 -6.45 -2.39
N GLU A 69 17.66 -6.09 -3.62
CA GLU A 69 18.44 -6.94 -4.52
C GLU A 69 19.78 -7.38 -3.88
N VAL A 70 20.51 -6.43 -3.28
CA VAL A 70 21.78 -6.69 -2.60
C VAL A 70 21.60 -7.65 -1.42
N ILE A 71 20.58 -7.45 -0.59
CA ILE A 71 20.39 -8.33 0.57
C ILE A 71 19.95 -9.73 0.17
N VAL A 72 19.05 -9.85 -0.82
CA VAL A 72 18.56 -11.14 -1.29
C VAL A 72 19.71 -11.92 -1.92
N SER A 73 20.49 -11.28 -2.80
CA SER A 73 21.70 -11.87 -3.39
C SER A 73 22.71 -12.30 -2.32
N ARG A 74 22.87 -11.53 -1.25
CA ARG A 74 23.75 -11.88 -0.13
C ARG A 74 23.26 -13.10 0.64
N MET A 75 21.95 -13.25 0.84
CA MET A 75 21.39 -14.42 1.52
C MET A 75 21.52 -15.68 0.65
N VAL A 76 21.27 -15.58 -0.66
CA VAL A 76 21.51 -16.67 -1.63
C VAL A 76 22.99 -17.06 -1.63
N TYR A 77 23.89 -16.09 -1.72
CA TYR A 77 25.34 -16.33 -1.67
C TYR A 77 25.76 -16.99 -0.34
N MET A 78 25.28 -16.48 0.79
CA MET A 78 25.55 -17.06 2.12
C MET A 78 25.08 -18.51 2.20
N SER A 79 23.89 -18.83 1.69
CA SER A 79 23.35 -20.19 1.65
C SER A 79 24.26 -21.13 0.84
N SER A 80 24.81 -20.65 -0.28
CA SER A 80 25.70 -21.47 -1.13
C SER A 80 27.08 -21.72 -0.52
N GLN A 81 27.53 -20.87 0.40
CA GLN A 81 28.86 -20.93 1.02
C GLN A 81 28.89 -21.71 2.33
N LEU A 82 27.75 -21.90 2.98
CA LEU A 82 27.64 -22.60 4.25
C LEU A 82 27.11 -24.00 3.99
N GLU A 83 28.03 -24.97 3.90
CA GLU A 83 27.73 -26.39 3.63
C GLU A 83 26.73 -26.99 4.65
N GLU A 84 26.76 -26.50 5.90
CA GLU A 84 25.86 -26.92 6.98
C GLU A 84 24.57 -26.07 7.07
N SER A 85 24.38 -25.05 6.23
CA SER A 85 23.22 -24.17 6.35
C SER A 85 21.97 -24.80 5.71
N SER A 86 20.93 -24.96 6.51
CA SER A 86 19.58 -25.32 6.05
C SER A 86 18.74 -24.08 5.73
N LEU A 87 19.37 -22.99 5.26
CA LEU A 87 18.68 -21.72 5.03
C LEU A 87 17.65 -21.87 3.90
N ARG A 88 16.37 -21.80 4.25
CA ARG A 88 15.29 -21.73 3.28
C ARG A 88 15.04 -20.28 2.89
N ILE A 89 15.08 -19.98 1.60
CA ILE A 89 14.73 -18.66 1.06
C ILE A 89 13.33 -18.76 0.42
N VAL A 90 12.47 -17.81 0.73
CA VAL A 90 11.13 -17.67 0.12
C VAL A 90 11.01 -16.26 -0.43
N GLY A 91 10.93 -16.13 -1.77
CA GLY A 91 10.61 -14.88 -2.45
C GLY A 91 9.12 -14.77 -2.69
N ILE A 92 8.51 -13.65 -2.29
CA ILE A 92 7.11 -13.32 -2.53
C ILE A 92 7.08 -12.09 -3.44
N SER A 93 6.28 -12.15 -4.50
CA SER A 93 6.15 -11.04 -5.45
C SER A 93 4.73 -10.90 -5.98
N ASP A 94 4.44 -9.73 -6.54
CA ASP A 94 3.37 -9.59 -7.53
C ASP A 94 3.70 -10.36 -8.80
N VAL A 95 2.74 -10.41 -9.73
CA VAL A 95 2.89 -11.07 -11.03
C VAL A 95 3.99 -10.36 -11.85
N ILE A 96 5.04 -11.11 -12.21
CA ILE A 96 6.18 -10.62 -12.99
C ILE A 96 6.05 -11.12 -14.44
N ALA A 97 6.39 -10.26 -15.41
CA ALA A 97 6.33 -10.61 -16.82
C ALA A 97 7.37 -11.68 -17.22
N ASN A 98 8.59 -11.59 -16.70
CA ASN A 98 9.64 -12.59 -16.87
C ASN A 98 10.03 -13.20 -15.50
N PRO A 99 9.35 -14.26 -15.04
CA PRO A 99 9.70 -14.90 -13.77
C PRO A 99 10.98 -15.73 -13.85
N HIS A 100 11.41 -16.14 -15.04
CA HIS A 100 12.58 -17.02 -15.22
C HIS A 100 13.86 -16.40 -14.65
N ASP A 101 14.10 -15.12 -14.91
CA ASP A 101 15.27 -14.41 -14.38
C ASP A 101 15.29 -14.41 -12.85
N PHE A 102 14.13 -14.29 -12.21
CA PHE A 102 14.01 -14.34 -10.75
C PHE A 102 14.20 -15.76 -10.20
N ILE A 103 13.65 -16.77 -10.88
CA ILE A 103 13.81 -18.18 -10.50
C ILE A 103 15.30 -18.55 -10.54
N ASP A 104 15.97 -18.20 -11.62
CA ASP A 104 17.39 -18.46 -11.82
C ASP A 104 18.24 -17.65 -10.84
N TRP A 105 17.96 -16.35 -10.65
CA TRP A 105 18.68 -15.50 -9.69
C TRP A 105 18.59 -16.00 -8.23
N LEU A 106 17.41 -16.51 -7.83
CA LEU A 106 17.18 -17.04 -6.49
C LEU A 106 17.62 -18.50 -6.32
N HIS A 107 18.13 -19.14 -7.38
CA HIS A 107 18.44 -20.57 -7.44
C HIS A 107 17.26 -21.47 -7.00
N VAL A 108 16.04 -21.08 -7.37
CA VAL A 108 14.83 -21.82 -7.01
C VAL A 108 14.63 -22.98 -8.01
N PRO A 109 14.45 -24.22 -7.55
CA PRO A 109 14.05 -25.31 -8.44
C PRO A 109 12.71 -24.96 -9.12
N TYR A 110 12.59 -25.16 -10.42
CA TYR A 110 11.38 -24.84 -11.18
C TYR A 110 10.11 -25.52 -10.62
N SER A 111 10.23 -26.69 -9.99
CA SER A 111 9.12 -27.37 -9.31
C SER A 111 8.55 -26.60 -8.11
N ASN A 112 9.33 -25.67 -7.56
CA ASN A 112 8.98 -24.84 -6.40
C ASN A 112 8.71 -23.38 -6.80
N ALA A 113 8.67 -23.07 -8.10
CA ALA A 113 8.32 -21.76 -8.62
C ALA A 113 6.83 -21.71 -8.96
N PHE A 114 6.09 -20.84 -8.26
CA PHE A 114 4.66 -20.65 -8.49
C PHE A 114 4.44 -19.30 -9.16
N CYS A 115 4.17 -19.33 -10.47
CA CYS A 115 3.97 -18.12 -11.28
C CYS A 115 2.50 -18.04 -11.72
N PHE A 116 1.82 -16.97 -11.33
CA PHE A 116 0.42 -16.73 -11.63
C PHE A 116 0.27 -15.63 -12.67
N ARG A 117 -0.89 -15.60 -13.33
CA ARG A 117 -1.31 -14.50 -14.21
C ARG A 117 -2.06 -13.46 -13.41
N THR A 118 -2.09 -12.22 -13.91
CA THR A 118 -2.90 -11.14 -13.31
C THR A 118 -4.39 -11.48 -13.26
N SER A 119 -4.86 -12.38 -14.13
CA SER A 119 -6.22 -12.92 -14.16
C SER A 119 -6.53 -13.91 -13.05
N ASP A 120 -5.52 -14.50 -12.40
CA ASP A 120 -5.70 -15.59 -11.41
C ASP A 120 -6.08 -15.05 -10.02
N ARG A 121 -6.46 -13.77 -9.94
CA ARG A 121 -6.91 -13.13 -8.71
C ARG A 121 -8.22 -13.81 -8.24
N PRO A 122 -8.34 -14.13 -6.94
CA PRO A 122 -9.59 -14.68 -6.39
C PRO A 122 -10.81 -13.79 -6.65
N ILE A 123 -10.59 -12.47 -6.71
CA ILE A 123 -11.60 -11.47 -7.07
C ILE A 123 -11.22 -10.89 -8.44
N PRO A 124 -12.04 -11.11 -9.49
CA PRO A 124 -11.78 -10.56 -10.81
C PRO A 124 -11.71 -9.03 -10.79
N LEU A 125 -10.67 -8.47 -11.39
CA LEU A 125 -10.49 -7.03 -11.50
C LEU A 125 -10.88 -6.55 -12.91
N GLN A 126 -11.79 -5.59 -12.98
CA GLN A 126 -12.14 -4.90 -14.23
C GLN A 126 -11.47 -3.52 -14.30
N ILE A 127 -10.67 -3.29 -15.34
CA ILE A 127 -9.90 -2.06 -15.51
C ILE A 127 -10.57 -1.21 -16.59
N HIS A 128 -10.93 0.03 -16.23
CA HIS A 128 -11.47 1.01 -17.16
C HIS A 128 -10.53 2.21 -17.22
N ILE A 129 -9.97 2.49 -18.40
CA ILE A 129 -9.09 3.64 -18.63
C ILE A 129 -9.90 4.72 -19.34
N GLN A 130 -9.94 5.91 -18.75
CA GLN A 130 -10.60 7.09 -19.33
C GLN A 130 -9.57 8.19 -19.53
N THR A 131 -9.52 8.74 -20.74
CA THR A 131 -8.69 9.90 -21.05
C THR A 131 -9.48 11.17 -20.80
N VAL A 132 -8.88 12.12 -20.10
CA VAL A 132 -9.50 13.42 -19.80
C VAL A 132 -8.58 14.52 -20.32
N GLN A 133 -9.10 15.37 -21.20
CA GLN A 133 -8.36 16.52 -21.70
C GLN A 133 -8.39 17.63 -20.67
N ASN A 134 -7.23 18.12 -20.25
CA ASN A 134 -7.14 19.27 -19.37
C ASN A 134 -6.98 20.55 -20.18
N THR A 135 -7.97 21.44 -20.14
CA THR A 135 -8.00 22.72 -20.86
C THR A 135 -7.44 23.89 -20.03
N GLY A 136 -6.60 23.60 -19.03
CA GLY A 136 -6.00 24.61 -18.14
C GLY A 136 -6.80 24.93 -16.88
N ILE A 137 -7.86 24.17 -16.60
CA ILE A 137 -8.69 24.27 -15.40
C ILE A 137 -8.04 23.48 -14.24
N PRO A 138 -8.24 23.84 -12.97
CA PRO A 138 -7.77 23.04 -11.84
C PRO A 138 -8.17 21.57 -11.94
N LEU A 139 -7.20 20.67 -11.74
CA LEU A 139 -7.38 19.21 -11.90
C LEU A 139 -8.57 18.64 -11.12
N ALA A 140 -8.85 19.15 -9.92
CA ALA A 140 -9.99 18.71 -9.11
C ALA A 140 -11.33 18.93 -9.85
N GLN A 141 -11.50 20.06 -10.53
CA GLN A 141 -12.70 20.37 -11.31
C GLN A 141 -12.77 19.53 -12.59
N THR A 142 -11.63 19.36 -13.25
CA THR A 142 -11.51 18.53 -14.46
C THR A 142 -11.91 17.07 -14.17
N TYR A 143 -11.52 16.53 -13.01
CA TYR A 143 -11.79 15.14 -12.64
C TYR A 143 -13.13 14.91 -11.91
N ALA A 144 -13.73 15.93 -11.30
CA ALA A 144 -14.91 15.76 -10.45
C ALA A 144 -16.09 15.05 -11.15
N ARG A 145 -16.45 15.48 -12.38
CA ARG A 145 -17.55 14.87 -13.15
C ARG A 145 -17.21 13.45 -13.62
N PRO A 146 -16.06 13.17 -14.26
CA PRO A 146 -15.66 11.81 -14.61
C PRO A 146 -15.65 10.85 -13.42
N VAL A 147 -15.07 11.28 -12.28
CA VAL A 147 -15.01 10.48 -11.06
C VAL A 147 -16.40 10.19 -10.52
N LEU A 148 -17.28 11.19 -10.44
CA LEU A 148 -18.67 11.00 -9.99
C LEU A 148 -19.43 10.00 -10.87
N ASN A 149 -19.26 10.10 -12.19
CA ASN A 149 -19.88 9.17 -13.14
C ASN A 149 -19.32 7.75 -13.00
N ALA A 150 -18.01 7.62 -12.77
CA ALA A 150 -17.37 6.33 -12.54
C ALA A 150 -17.88 5.67 -11.25
N ILE A 151 -18.05 6.44 -10.16
CA ILE A 151 -18.66 5.95 -8.91
C ILE A 151 -20.07 5.44 -9.21
N LYS A 152 -20.93 6.24 -9.83
CA LYS A 152 -22.33 5.84 -10.13
C LYS A 152 -22.43 4.62 -11.04
N LYS A 153 -21.50 4.45 -11.98
CA LYS A 153 -21.51 3.37 -12.97
C LYS A 153 -20.93 2.06 -12.46
N HIS A 154 -19.85 2.14 -11.67
CA HIS A 154 -19.03 0.96 -11.33
C HIS A 154 -19.06 0.60 -9.85
N SER A 155 -19.43 1.53 -8.96
CA SER A 155 -19.49 1.27 -7.52
C SER A 155 -20.76 0.48 -7.20
N THR A 156 -20.61 -0.85 -7.08
CA THR A 156 -21.68 -1.78 -6.68
C THR A 156 -21.68 -2.05 -5.17
N LYS A 157 -20.60 -1.68 -4.48
CA LYS A 157 -20.33 -1.90 -3.06
C LYS A 157 -20.32 -0.58 -2.28
N PRO A 158 -20.45 -0.62 -0.94
CA PRO A 158 -20.55 0.58 -0.12
C PRO A 158 -19.27 1.43 -0.04
N SER A 159 -18.14 1.06 -0.65
CA SER A 159 -16.86 1.76 -0.43
C SER A 159 -16.10 2.00 -1.75
N THR A 160 -15.59 3.21 -1.94
CA THR A 160 -14.80 3.65 -3.10
C THR A 160 -13.58 4.46 -2.65
N LEU A 161 -12.39 3.95 -2.98
CA LEU A 161 -11.12 4.64 -2.75
C LEU A 161 -10.69 5.39 -4.01
N ILE A 162 -10.42 6.69 -3.88
CA ILE A 162 -9.91 7.55 -4.94
C ILE A 162 -8.48 7.95 -4.56
N VAL A 163 -7.51 7.61 -5.41
CA VAL A 163 -6.11 8.00 -5.18
C VAL A 163 -5.76 9.21 -6.05
N VAL A 164 -5.18 10.24 -5.44
CA VAL A 164 -4.78 11.49 -6.11
C VAL A 164 -3.31 11.82 -5.88
N SER A 165 -2.76 12.69 -6.73
CA SER A 165 -1.34 13.05 -6.72
C SER A 165 -0.93 14.05 -5.63
N SER A 166 -1.86 14.83 -5.06
CA SER A 166 -1.52 15.84 -4.06
C SER A 166 -2.60 16.08 -3.02
N ARG A 167 -2.19 16.56 -1.84
CA ARG A 167 -3.10 16.92 -0.73
C ARG A 167 -4.11 17.99 -1.12
N ASN A 168 -3.71 18.93 -1.97
CA ASN A 168 -4.57 20.04 -2.40
C ASN A 168 -5.68 19.51 -3.31
N ILE A 169 -5.34 18.58 -4.21
CA ILE A 169 -6.33 17.90 -5.06
C ILE A 169 -7.26 17.04 -4.20
N ALA A 170 -6.75 16.31 -3.19
CA ALA A 170 -7.58 15.48 -2.33
C ALA A 170 -8.70 16.27 -1.66
N LYS A 171 -8.34 17.40 -1.03
CA LYS A 171 -9.29 18.29 -0.39
C LYS A 171 -10.24 18.94 -1.41
N ALA A 172 -9.70 19.51 -2.49
CA ALA A 172 -10.51 20.22 -3.49
C ALA A 172 -11.51 19.27 -4.18
N LEU A 173 -11.08 18.06 -4.55
CA LEU A 173 -11.94 17.06 -5.18
C LEU A 173 -13.07 16.63 -4.24
N ALA A 174 -12.82 16.51 -2.93
CA ALA A 174 -13.87 16.20 -1.95
C ALA A 174 -15.00 17.24 -1.99
N PHE A 175 -14.65 18.53 -1.96
CA PHE A 175 -15.63 19.62 -2.03
C PHE A 175 -16.36 19.66 -3.38
N GLU A 176 -15.65 19.45 -4.50
CA GLU A 176 -16.26 19.41 -5.84
C GLU A 176 -17.24 18.25 -5.99
N LEU A 177 -16.92 17.05 -5.47
CA LEU A 177 -17.83 15.91 -5.47
C LEU A 177 -19.10 16.22 -4.66
N ILE A 178 -18.95 16.84 -3.49
CA ILE A 178 -20.08 17.26 -2.65
C ILE A 178 -20.94 18.28 -3.39
N ALA A 179 -20.31 19.30 -3.99
CA ALA A 179 -21.02 20.36 -4.72
C ALA A 179 -21.83 19.81 -5.90
N LEU A 180 -21.26 18.87 -6.67
CA LEU A 180 -21.96 18.19 -7.77
C LEU A 180 -23.07 17.25 -7.29
N SER A 181 -22.97 16.74 -6.05
CA SER A 181 -23.93 15.80 -5.48
C SER A 181 -25.19 16.45 -4.89
N ASN A 182 -25.18 17.77 -4.62
CA ASN A 182 -26.23 18.52 -3.91
C ASN A 182 -27.66 18.44 -4.51
N ASN A 183 -27.87 17.80 -5.67
CA ASN A 183 -29.19 17.53 -6.23
C ASN A 183 -29.83 16.22 -5.72
N ALA A 184 -29.10 15.39 -4.97
CA ALA A 184 -29.60 14.16 -4.35
C ALA A 184 -29.30 14.19 -2.84
N SER A 185 -30.23 13.74 -2.00
CA SER A 185 -30.05 13.65 -0.55
C SER A 185 -28.83 12.77 -0.24
N ASN A 186 -27.72 13.37 0.24
CA ASN A 186 -26.49 12.75 0.73
C ASN A 186 -26.12 11.37 0.12
N PRO A 187 -25.73 11.29 -1.17
CA PRO A 187 -25.59 10.00 -1.85
C PRO A 187 -24.45 9.13 -1.33
N PHE A 188 -23.48 9.69 -0.60
CA PHE A 188 -22.29 8.97 -0.14
C PHE A 188 -22.30 8.66 1.36
N LEU A 189 -23.28 9.15 2.11
CA LEU A 189 -23.41 8.86 3.54
C LEU A 189 -24.26 7.59 3.69
N LEU A 190 -23.69 6.57 4.33
CA LEU A 190 -24.31 5.25 4.45
C LEU A 190 -24.73 4.93 5.89
N CYS A 191 -24.50 5.86 6.82
CA CYS A 191 -24.96 5.79 8.20
C CYS A 191 -26.02 6.85 8.51
N SER A 192 -26.61 6.80 9.71
CA SER A 192 -27.53 7.83 10.19
C SER A 192 -26.81 9.12 10.56
N ASP A 193 -27.51 10.25 10.44
CA ASP A 193 -26.97 11.58 10.81
C ASP A 193 -26.50 11.62 12.29
N ASP A 194 -27.18 10.89 13.19
CA ASP A 194 -26.82 10.81 14.62
C ASP A 194 -25.53 10.01 14.87
N GLU A 195 -25.24 9.00 14.04
CA GLU A 195 -24.01 8.22 14.12
C GLU A 195 -22.80 9.00 13.64
N ILE A 196 -22.95 9.72 12.52
CA ILE A 196 -21.86 10.55 12.00
C ILE A 196 -21.60 11.71 12.95
N ASP A 197 -22.62 12.39 13.48
CA ASP A 197 -22.43 13.54 14.37
C ASP A 197 -21.69 13.17 15.67
N ARG A 198 -21.95 11.98 16.23
CA ARG A 198 -21.16 11.46 17.37
C ARG A 198 -19.69 11.28 17.00
N SER A 199 -19.42 10.71 15.83
CA SER A 199 -18.05 10.45 15.35
C SER A 199 -17.31 11.74 14.97
N LEU A 200 -18.03 12.78 14.56
CA LEU A 200 -17.45 14.08 14.20
C LEU A 200 -17.01 14.91 15.39
N SER A 201 -17.50 14.61 16.60
CA SER A 201 -17.11 15.33 17.83
C SER A 201 -15.63 15.22 18.16
N SER A 202 -14.96 14.14 17.71
CA SER A 202 -13.54 13.88 17.93
C SER A 202 -12.63 14.51 16.87
N ILE A 203 -13.19 15.04 15.78
CA ILE A 203 -12.44 15.51 14.61
C ILE A 203 -12.03 16.97 14.79
N ARG A 204 -10.73 17.24 14.63
CA ARG A 204 -10.14 18.58 14.78
C ARG A 204 -10.34 19.44 13.53
N SER A 205 -10.19 18.84 12.36
CA SER A 205 -10.29 19.56 11.09
C SER A 205 -11.75 19.89 10.72
N LYS A 206 -12.12 21.18 10.77
CA LYS A 206 -13.44 21.66 10.33
C LYS A 206 -13.75 21.29 8.87
N SER A 207 -12.77 21.42 7.97
CA SER A 207 -12.97 21.06 6.56
C SER A 207 -13.27 19.58 6.37
N LEU A 208 -12.63 18.72 7.16
CA LEU A 208 -12.86 17.28 7.11
C LEU A 208 -14.25 16.94 7.63
N SER A 209 -14.66 17.53 8.75
CA SER A 209 -15.99 17.34 9.33
C SER A 209 -17.11 17.67 8.34
N VAL A 210 -17.00 18.79 7.61
CA VAL A 210 -17.95 19.16 6.55
C VAL A 210 -18.05 18.09 5.46
N CYS A 211 -16.92 17.52 5.04
CA CYS A 211 -16.91 16.50 3.99
C CYS A 211 -17.48 15.16 4.48
N LEU A 212 -17.13 14.75 5.70
CA LEU A 212 -17.59 13.51 6.31
C LEU A 212 -19.10 13.51 6.57
N LYS A 213 -19.71 14.65 6.94
CA LYS A 213 -21.18 14.79 7.01
C LYS A 213 -21.89 14.47 5.69
N ARG A 214 -21.16 14.53 4.56
CA ARG A 214 -21.68 14.20 3.24
C ARG A 214 -21.21 12.83 2.74
N GLY A 215 -20.54 12.05 3.60
CA GLY A 215 -20.04 10.72 3.26
C GLY A 215 -18.76 10.69 2.42
N VAL A 216 -18.00 11.80 2.39
CA VAL A 216 -16.74 11.90 1.67
C VAL A 216 -15.60 12.21 2.64
N GLY A 217 -14.68 11.26 2.82
CA GLY A 217 -13.45 11.45 3.57
C GLY A 217 -12.29 11.83 2.66
N PHE A 218 -11.29 12.54 3.20
CA PHE A 218 -9.99 12.65 2.55
C PHE A 218 -8.86 12.44 3.56
N ILE A 219 -7.75 11.84 3.12
CA ILE A 219 -6.56 11.63 3.95
C ILE A 219 -5.29 12.14 3.25
N HIS A 220 -4.42 12.80 4.03
CA HIS A 220 -3.06 13.11 3.64
C HIS A 220 -2.12 13.10 4.84
N GLY A 221 -0.81 12.89 4.59
CA GLY A 221 0.20 12.70 5.64
C GLY A 221 0.51 13.91 6.54
N SER A 222 -0.24 15.01 6.43
CA SER A 222 -0.11 16.17 7.34
C SER A 222 -1.36 16.39 8.19
N MET A 223 -2.27 15.41 8.21
CA MET A 223 -3.42 15.39 9.11
C MET A 223 -3.01 14.87 10.49
N ASP A 224 -3.82 15.19 11.49
CA ASP A 224 -3.65 14.66 12.84
C ASP A 224 -3.88 13.15 12.85
N SER A 225 -3.05 12.39 13.57
CA SER A 225 -3.17 10.93 13.66
C SER A 225 -4.53 10.47 14.18
N ASN A 226 -5.17 11.25 15.06
CA ASN A 226 -6.52 10.97 15.52
C ASN A 226 -7.56 11.20 14.41
N ASP A 227 -7.47 12.28 13.64
CA ASP A 227 -8.37 12.54 12.52
C ASP A 227 -8.25 11.43 11.46
N ILE A 228 -7.02 11.02 11.15
CA ILE A 228 -6.72 9.91 10.23
C ILE A 228 -7.39 8.62 10.71
N PHE A 229 -7.17 8.24 11.98
CA PHE A 229 -7.75 7.03 12.57
C PHE A 229 -9.28 7.03 12.51
N ASN A 230 -9.91 8.17 12.80
CA ASN A 230 -11.37 8.28 12.74
C ASN A 230 -11.90 8.16 11.30
N VAL A 231 -11.23 8.74 10.30
CA VAL A 231 -11.63 8.58 8.89
C VAL A 231 -11.47 7.14 8.42
N GLU A 232 -10.36 6.49 8.76
CA GLU A 232 -10.14 5.07 8.43
C GLU A 232 -11.24 4.19 9.03
N ASN A 233 -11.57 4.38 10.31
CA ASN A 233 -12.64 3.63 10.97
C ASN A 233 -14.00 3.85 10.31
N LEU A 234 -14.35 5.10 9.97
CA LEU A 234 -15.61 5.42 9.31
C LEU A 234 -15.72 4.81 7.91
N PHE A 235 -14.60 4.70 7.20
CA PHE A 235 -14.55 4.07 5.88
C PHE A 235 -14.64 2.53 5.99
N GLU A 236 -13.92 1.93 6.96
CA GLU A 236 -13.95 0.49 7.23
C GLU A 236 -15.31 -0.02 7.73
N SER A 237 -16.00 0.77 8.56
CA SER A 237 -17.34 0.46 9.04
C SER A 237 -18.40 0.60 7.95
N GLY A 238 -18.04 1.15 6.79
CA GLY A 238 -18.97 1.47 5.71
C GLY A 238 -19.91 2.62 6.05
N SER A 239 -19.55 3.49 6.99
CA SER A 239 -20.35 4.69 7.33
C SER A 239 -20.22 5.78 6.27
N ILE A 240 -19.05 5.88 5.64
CA ILE A 240 -18.81 6.75 4.49
C ILE A 240 -18.48 5.93 3.24
N GLN A 241 -19.02 6.34 2.08
CA GLN A 241 -18.80 5.61 0.84
C GLN A 241 -17.47 5.98 0.17
N VAL A 242 -17.05 7.24 0.24
CA VAL A 242 -15.93 7.72 -0.57
C VAL A 242 -14.76 8.12 0.33
N LEU A 243 -13.58 7.59 0.03
CA LEU A 243 -12.33 8.02 0.63
C LEU A 243 -11.36 8.51 -0.45
N ILE A 244 -10.90 9.74 -0.33
CA ILE A 244 -9.88 10.31 -1.23
C ILE A 244 -8.55 10.34 -0.52
N SER A 245 -7.55 9.61 -1.03
CA SER A 245 -6.22 9.59 -0.43
C SER A 245 -5.13 9.98 -1.40
N VAL A 246 -4.03 10.48 -0.86
CA VAL A 246 -2.81 10.74 -1.62
C VAL A 246 -2.00 9.46 -1.79
N MET A 247 -1.25 9.34 -2.88
CA MET A 247 -0.48 8.12 -3.20
C MET A 247 0.50 7.68 -2.09
N ASN A 248 1.08 8.62 -1.34
CA ASN A 248 1.98 8.31 -0.23
C ASN A 248 1.26 7.87 1.05
N TYR A 249 -0.07 7.84 1.04
CA TYR A 249 -0.89 7.40 2.15
C TYR A 249 -2.01 6.50 1.62
N ILE A 250 -1.74 5.22 1.41
CA ILE A 250 -2.80 4.24 1.13
C ILE A 250 -3.09 3.53 2.46
N PRO A 251 -4.32 3.60 2.99
CA PRO A 251 -4.69 2.89 4.21
C PRO A 251 -4.29 1.41 4.11
N LYS A 252 -3.40 0.96 5.01
CA LYS A 252 -2.82 -0.39 4.97
C LYS A 252 -3.70 -1.43 5.68
N SER A 253 -4.92 -1.07 6.06
CA SER A 253 -5.81 -1.96 6.76
C SER A 253 -6.17 -3.17 5.90
N LYS A 254 -5.86 -4.37 6.41
CA LYS A 254 -6.20 -5.65 5.80
C LYS A 254 -7.72 -5.81 5.58
N ARG A 255 -8.56 -5.05 6.30
CA ARG A 255 -10.02 -5.06 6.15
C ARG A 255 -10.50 -4.32 4.90
N LEU A 256 -9.83 -3.26 4.50
CA LEU A 256 -10.15 -2.51 3.28
C LEU A 256 -9.85 -3.31 2.01
N ALA A 257 -8.79 -4.11 2.03
CA ALA A 257 -8.46 -5.03 0.93
C ALA A 257 -9.46 -6.18 0.77
N ALA A 258 -10.20 -6.54 1.82
CA ALA A 258 -11.23 -7.58 1.77
C ALA A 258 -12.61 -7.05 1.32
N GLN A 259 -12.84 -5.74 1.44
CA GLN A 259 -14.11 -5.10 1.09
C GLN A 259 -14.14 -4.59 -0.35
N LEU A 260 -12.99 -4.24 -0.95
CA LEU A 260 -12.87 -3.91 -2.38
C LEU A 260 -13.02 -5.18 -3.23
#